data_AF-A0A537YHM6-F1
#
_entry.id   AF-A0A537YHM6-F1
#
_cell.length_a   1.000
_cell.length_b   1.000
_cell.length_c   1.000
_cell.angle_alpha   90.00
_cell.angle_beta   90.00
_cell.angle_gamma   90.00
#
_symmetry.space_group_name_H-M   'P 1'
#
loop_
_entity.id
_entity.type
_entity.pdbx_description
1 polymer ?
#
loop_
_entity_poly.entity_id
_entity_poly.type
_entity_poly.pdbx_seq_one_letter_code
_entity_poly.pdbx_strand_id
1 'polypeptide(L)'
;MRAHIWGCRGSLAAPGPDTVRTGGNTSCVELRTETGDLIILDAGTGLRALGLHLATEEPRTVHLLLSHLHLDHLEGLGFFGPLWDPKVEFHFWGPPSPVTSLKERIARYLSPPLFPVHISDVPSKPTFHDVPSEEFQIGSASILAAPVSHSGPTVGYRITENGKTLAYLPDHEPVRGGDLREMSPGWI
;
A
#
# COMPACT_ATOMS: atom_id res chain seq x y z
N MET A 1 16.48 -2.19 -10.16
CA MET A 1 15.43 -1.72 -9.21
C MET A 1 15.72 -0.30 -8.75
N ARG A 2 14.71 0.58 -8.75
CA ARG A 2 14.76 1.93 -8.17
C ARG A 2 13.53 2.17 -7.30
N ALA A 3 13.75 2.72 -6.10
CA ALA A 3 12.68 3.07 -5.16
C ALA A 3 12.54 4.60 -5.03
N HIS A 4 11.30 5.09 -4.96
CA HIS A 4 10.96 6.47 -4.64
C HIS A 4 9.97 6.47 -3.47
N ILE A 5 10.31 7.17 -2.39
CA ILE A 5 9.45 7.33 -1.22
C ILE A 5 8.55 8.56 -1.42
N TRP A 6 7.26 8.32 -1.63
CA TRP A 6 6.24 9.37 -1.79
C TRP A 6 5.60 9.77 -0.45
N GLY A 7 5.72 8.90 0.55
CA GLY A 7 5.37 9.17 1.93
C GLY A 7 6.04 8.20 2.90
N CYS A 8 6.36 8.70 4.08
CA CYS A 8 7.10 7.98 5.14
C CYS A 8 6.69 8.45 6.54
N ARG A 9 5.54 9.10 6.68
CA ARG A 9 4.92 9.35 7.98
C ARG A 9 4.14 8.12 8.44
N GLY A 10 4.03 7.97 9.76
CA GLY A 10 3.15 6.99 10.38
C GLY A 10 1.69 7.37 10.22
N SER A 11 0.87 7.09 11.24
CA SER A 11 -0.59 7.06 11.13
C SER A 11 -1.30 8.33 10.70
N LEU A 12 -0.65 9.49 10.76
CA LEU A 12 -1.25 10.76 10.34
C LEU A 12 -0.31 11.50 9.39
N ALA A 13 -0.89 12.05 8.33
CA ALA A 13 -0.20 13.04 7.51
C ALA A 13 0.09 14.27 8.37
N ALA A 14 1.32 14.77 8.28
CA ALA A 14 1.78 15.92 9.05
C ALA A 14 2.51 16.91 8.13
N PRO A 15 1.83 17.58 7.18
CA PRO A 15 2.44 18.61 6.37
C PRO A 15 2.65 19.89 7.19
N GLY A 16 3.81 20.52 7.10
CA GLY A 16 4.08 21.78 7.80
C GLY A 16 5.55 22.21 7.75
N PRO A 17 5.87 23.46 8.13
CA PRO A 17 7.24 23.98 8.13
C PRO A 17 8.22 23.12 8.93
N ASP A 18 7.75 22.52 10.03
CA ASP A 18 8.57 21.69 10.92
C ASP A 18 8.84 20.29 10.36
N THR A 19 8.04 19.85 9.37
CA THR A 19 8.04 18.47 8.85
C THR A 19 8.42 18.39 7.37
N VAL A 20 8.39 19.51 6.64
CA VAL A 20 8.60 19.57 5.18
C VAL A 20 9.94 19.00 4.75
N ARG A 21 10.99 19.13 5.57
CA ARG A 21 12.33 18.57 5.27
C ARG A 21 12.31 17.06 5.12
N THR A 22 11.44 16.36 5.83
CA THR A 22 11.34 14.89 5.84
C THR A 22 10.08 14.36 5.17
N GLY A 23 9.20 15.26 4.67
CA GLY A 23 7.91 14.89 4.09
C GLY A 23 6.76 14.84 5.10
N GLY A 24 5.53 14.96 4.58
CA GLY A 24 4.29 15.03 5.36
C GLY A 24 3.28 13.93 5.05
N ASN A 25 3.54 13.09 4.04
CA ASN A 25 2.60 12.06 3.60
C ASN A 25 2.82 10.73 4.34
N THR A 26 1.74 9.98 4.57
CA THR A 26 1.76 8.61 5.10
C THR A 26 2.23 7.62 4.04
N SER A 27 2.49 6.38 4.46
CA SER A 27 3.34 5.44 3.71
C SER A 27 2.91 5.20 2.27
N CYS A 28 3.85 5.40 1.34
CA CYS A 28 3.71 5.10 -0.08
C CYS A 28 5.10 5.05 -0.71
N VAL A 29 5.50 3.90 -1.25
CA VAL A 29 6.77 3.74 -1.96
C VAL A 29 6.53 3.21 -3.36
N GLU A 30 7.02 3.92 -4.36
CA GLU A 30 7.08 3.45 -5.74
C GLU A 30 8.34 2.63 -5.94
N LEU A 31 8.21 1.50 -6.62
CA LEU A 31 9.29 0.66 -7.11
C LEU A 31 9.17 0.51 -8.61
N ARG A 32 10.27 0.78 -9.31
CA ARG A 32 10.45 0.44 -10.71
C ARG A 32 11.44 -0.70 -10.86
N THR A 33 10.97 -1.77 -11.48
CA THR A 33 11.81 -2.89 -11.93
C THR A 33 12.72 -2.41 -13.06
N GLU A 34 13.76 -3.19 -13.39
CA GLU A 34 14.61 -2.91 -14.54
C GLU A 34 13.87 -3.07 -15.87
N THR A 35 12.82 -3.89 -15.90
CA THR A 35 11.89 -4.03 -17.03
C THR A 35 10.84 -2.92 -17.11
N GLY A 36 10.78 -2.02 -16.12
CA GLY A 36 9.90 -0.85 -16.11
C GLY A 36 8.54 -1.05 -15.45
N ASP A 37 8.28 -2.24 -14.88
CA ASP A 37 7.05 -2.54 -14.15
C ASP A 37 6.89 -1.64 -12.92
N LEU A 38 5.65 -1.25 -12.67
CA LEU A 38 5.26 -0.39 -11.56
C LEU A 38 4.73 -1.23 -10.41
N ILE A 39 5.50 -1.26 -9.32
CA ILE A 39 5.10 -1.82 -8.04
C ILE A 39 4.97 -0.67 -7.04
N ILE A 40 3.88 -0.64 -6.28
CA ILE A 40 3.64 0.37 -5.24
C ILE A 40 3.49 -0.38 -3.92
N LEU A 41 4.17 0.09 -2.88
CA LEU A 41 4.07 -0.43 -1.52
C LEU A 41 3.29 0.56 -0.67
N ASP A 42 2.13 0.10 -0.19
CA ASP A 42 1.10 0.88 0.51
C ASP A 42 0.52 2.08 -0.26
N ALA A 43 -0.69 2.45 0.15
CA ALA A 43 -1.54 3.44 -0.50
C ALA A 43 -1.94 4.58 0.44
N GLY A 44 -1.00 5.02 1.28
CA GLY A 44 -1.19 6.19 2.13
C GLY A 44 -1.35 7.49 1.33
N THR A 45 -1.35 8.63 2.02
CA THR A 45 -1.59 9.95 1.39
C THR A 45 -0.56 10.30 0.32
N GLY A 46 0.64 9.68 0.36
CA GLY A 46 1.66 9.84 -0.68
C GLY A 46 1.19 9.34 -2.06
N LEU A 47 0.24 8.41 -2.10
CA LEU A 47 -0.26 7.82 -3.34
C LEU A 47 -0.89 8.86 -4.27
N ARG A 48 -1.49 9.93 -3.73
CA ARG A 48 -2.04 11.02 -4.54
C ARG A 48 -0.94 11.74 -5.33
N ALA A 49 0.19 12.03 -4.71
CA ALA A 49 1.31 12.69 -5.38
C ALA A 49 1.93 11.80 -6.46
N LEU A 50 2.08 10.50 -6.16
CA LEU A 50 2.48 9.50 -7.15
C LEU A 50 1.49 9.46 -8.33
N GLY A 51 0.19 9.42 -8.08
CA GLY A 51 -0.83 9.41 -9.14
C GLY A 51 -0.74 10.62 -10.08
N LEU A 52 -0.44 11.82 -9.55
CA LEU A 52 -0.21 13.02 -10.37
C LEU A 52 1.07 12.92 -11.21
N HIS A 53 2.13 12.30 -10.68
CA HIS A 53 3.36 12.05 -11.42
C HIS A 53 3.14 11.04 -12.56
N LEU A 54 2.38 9.97 -12.30
CA LEU A 54 2.07 8.93 -13.29
C LEU A 54 1.13 9.40 -14.40
N ALA A 55 0.40 10.49 -14.20
CA ALA A 55 -0.49 11.03 -15.23
C ALA A 55 0.24 11.39 -16.53
N THR A 56 1.54 11.70 -16.46
CA THR A 56 2.37 11.94 -17.66
C THR A 56 2.98 10.67 -18.26
N GLU A 57 2.96 9.56 -17.52
CA GLU A 57 3.55 8.28 -17.95
C GLU A 57 2.50 7.31 -18.51
N GLU A 58 1.23 7.45 -18.13
CA GLU A 58 0.11 6.59 -18.52
C GLU A 58 0.41 5.09 -18.33
N PRO A 59 0.61 4.63 -17.07
CA PRO A 59 1.00 3.25 -16.81
C PRO A 59 -0.08 2.27 -17.28
N ARG A 60 0.32 1.23 -18.00
CA ARG A 60 -0.59 0.16 -18.47
C ARG A 60 -1.04 -0.75 -17.34
N THR A 61 -0.14 -1.08 -16.43
CA THR A 61 -0.35 -2.04 -15.35
C THR A 61 0.18 -1.47 -14.04
N VAL A 62 -0.58 -1.62 -12.97
CA VAL A 62 -0.20 -1.19 -11.61
C VAL A 62 -0.33 -2.37 -10.67
N HIS A 63 0.74 -2.67 -9.94
CA HIS A 63 0.72 -3.61 -8.83
C HIS A 63 0.82 -2.85 -7.51
N LEU A 64 -0.25 -2.83 -6.73
CA LEU A 64 -0.28 -2.22 -5.41
C LEU A 64 -0.26 -3.30 -4.33
N LEU A 65 0.83 -3.33 -3.56
CA LEU A 65 1.09 -4.27 -2.47
C LEU A 65 0.85 -3.56 -1.14
N LEU A 66 -0.19 -3.99 -0.44
CA LEU A 66 -0.60 -3.47 0.86
C LEU A 66 0.03 -4.33 1.96
N SER A 67 0.76 -3.72 2.88
CA SER A 67 1.31 -4.40 4.06
C SER A 67 0.19 -4.85 4.99
N HIS A 68 -0.78 -3.97 5.21
CA HIS A 68 -2.01 -4.19 5.94
C HIS A 68 -3.05 -3.12 5.57
N LEU A 69 -4.18 -3.10 6.28
CA LEU A 69 -5.37 -2.33 5.88
C LEU A 69 -5.78 -1.27 6.91
N HIS A 70 -4.84 -0.73 7.69
CA HIS A 70 -5.10 0.50 8.44
C HIS A 70 -5.24 1.68 7.48
N LEU A 71 -5.97 2.71 7.93
CA LEU A 71 -6.43 3.78 7.06
C LEU A 71 -5.28 4.58 6.45
N ASP A 72 -4.21 4.81 7.20
CA ASP A 72 -3.01 5.53 6.77
C ASP A 72 -2.21 4.81 5.67
N HIS A 73 -2.52 3.53 5.40
CA HIS A 73 -1.98 2.75 4.30
C HIS A 73 -2.97 2.61 3.12
N LEU A 74 -4.16 3.20 3.21
CA LEU A 74 -5.23 3.11 2.20
C LEU A 74 -5.82 4.47 1.77
N GLU A 75 -5.65 5.51 2.58
CA GLU A 75 -6.32 6.80 2.44
C GLU A 75 -6.15 7.41 1.02
N GLY A 76 -4.99 7.21 0.39
CA GLY A 76 -4.70 7.74 -0.92
C GLY A 76 -5.46 7.08 -2.08
N LEU A 77 -6.06 5.90 -1.89
CA LEU A 77 -6.66 5.12 -2.98
C LEU A 77 -7.72 5.89 -3.76
N GLY A 78 -8.63 6.58 -3.06
CA GLY A 78 -9.71 7.33 -3.69
C GLY A 78 -9.21 8.46 -4.60
N PHE A 79 -7.96 8.88 -4.45
CA PHE A 79 -7.34 9.99 -5.17
C PHE A 79 -6.23 9.54 -6.13
N PHE A 80 -6.09 8.23 -6.37
CA PHE A 80 -5.10 7.68 -7.26
C PHE A 80 -5.64 7.56 -8.69
N GLY A 81 -5.24 8.50 -9.56
CA GLY A 81 -5.71 8.58 -10.96
C GLY A 81 -5.79 7.24 -11.70
N PRO A 82 -4.74 6.40 -11.68
CA PRO A 82 -4.76 5.10 -12.37
C PRO A 82 -5.86 4.13 -11.91
N LEU A 83 -6.37 4.24 -10.67
CA LEU A 83 -7.51 3.43 -10.22
C LEU A 83 -8.81 3.78 -10.99
N TRP A 84 -8.89 5.02 -11.49
CA TRP A 84 -10.05 5.58 -12.18
C TRP A 84 -9.97 5.49 -13.71
N ASP A 85 -8.85 5.00 -14.27
CA ASP A 85 -8.68 4.86 -15.70
C ASP A 85 -9.03 3.43 -16.16
N PRO A 86 -10.05 3.24 -17.02
CA PRO A 86 -10.42 1.92 -17.53
C PRO A 86 -9.36 1.26 -18.43
N LYS A 87 -8.31 1.98 -18.84
CA LYS A 87 -7.20 1.44 -19.62
C LYS A 87 -6.12 0.78 -18.75
N VAL A 88 -6.17 0.99 -17.44
CA VAL A 88 -5.18 0.48 -16.48
C VAL A 88 -5.59 -0.89 -15.98
N GLU A 89 -4.70 -1.87 -16.13
CA GLU A 89 -4.79 -3.15 -15.45
C GLU A 89 -4.30 -3.00 -14.00
N PHE A 90 -5.24 -3.05 -13.05
CA PHE A 90 -4.94 -2.78 -11.65
C PHE A 90 -4.99 -4.05 -10.79
N HIS A 91 -3.90 -4.34 -10.08
CA HIS A 91 -3.82 -5.46 -9.15
C HIS A 91 -3.58 -4.98 -7.71
N PHE A 92 -4.49 -5.33 -6.81
CA PHE A 92 -4.26 -5.26 -5.37
C PHE A 92 -3.68 -6.58 -4.87
N TRP A 93 -2.68 -6.47 -4.01
CA TRP A 93 -2.08 -7.56 -3.25
C TRP A 93 -2.14 -7.19 -1.77
N GLY A 94 -2.60 -8.11 -0.93
CA GLY A 94 -2.71 -7.82 0.51
C GLY A 94 -2.67 -9.08 1.37
N PRO A 95 -2.58 -8.91 2.70
CA PRO A 95 -2.45 -10.03 3.62
C PRO A 95 -3.69 -10.92 3.59
N PRO A 96 -3.55 -12.27 3.52
CA PRO A 96 -4.68 -13.19 3.52
C PRO A 96 -5.52 -13.06 4.79
N SER A 97 -6.81 -13.36 4.70
CA SER A 97 -7.72 -13.41 5.85
C SER A 97 -8.70 -14.58 5.71
N PRO A 98 -8.91 -15.38 6.77
CA PRO A 98 -9.85 -16.49 6.73
C PRO A 98 -11.31 -16.04 6.82
N VAL A 99 -11.58 -14.78 7.15
CA VAL A 99 -12.93 -14.29 7.49
C VAL A 99 -13.57 -13.50 6.37
N THR A 100 -12.79 -12.74 5.61
CA THR A 100 -13.30 -11.74 4.67
C THR A 100 -12.28 -11.50 3.58
N SER A 101 -12.72 -11.45 2.32
CA SER A 101 -11.83 -11.25 1.18
C SER A 101 -11.11 -9.89 1.24
N LEU A 102 -9.97 -9.77 0.55
CA LEU A 102 -9.28 -8.48 0.41
C LEU A 102 -10.18 -7.40 -0.18
N LYS A 103 -10.97 -7.75 -1.21
CA LYS A 103 -11.93 -6.84 -1.85
C LYS A 103 -12.94 -6.28 -0.85
N GLU A 104 -13.59 -7.13 -0.06
CA GLU A 104 -14.58 -6.71 0.93
C GLU A 104 -13.97 -5.86 2.05
N ARG A 105 -12.73 -6.15 2.46
CA ARG A 105 -12.02 -5.33 3.45
C ARG A 105 -11.68 -3.93 2.91
N ILE A 106 -11.16 -3.83 1.69
CA ILE A 106 -10.90 -2.54 1.02
C ILE A 106 -12.20 -1.77 0.75
N ALA A 107 -13.28 -2.49 0.40
CA ALA A 107 -14.59 -1.90 0.16
C ALA A 107 -15.13 -1.16 1.38
N ARG A 108 -14.71 -1.49 2.62
CA ARG A 108 -15.12 -0.74 3.82
C ARG A 108 -14.69 0.72 3.76
N TYR A 109 -13.51 1.01 3.24
CA TYR A 109 -13.03 2.38 3.05
C TYR A 109 -13.61 3.00 1.78
N LEU A 110 -13.44 2.32 0.64
CA LEU A 110 -13.98 2.77 -0.65
C LEU A 110 -15.45 2.38 -0.82
N SER A 111 -16.30 2.94 0.05
CA SER A 111 -17.75 2.93 -0.06
C SER A 111 -18.40 4.03 0.79
N PRO A 112 -19.63 4.45 0.49
CA PRO A 112 -20.37 5.39 1.31
C PRO A 112 -20.60 4.84 2.74
N PRO A 113 -20.54 5.69 3.78
CA PRO A 113 -20.37 7.15 3.72
C PRO A 113 -18.91 7.61 3.70
N LEU A 114 -17.92 6.71 3.80
CA LEU A 114 -16.51 7.08 3.94
C LEU A 114 -15.90 7.58 2.63
N PHE A 115 -16.33 7.02 1.50
CA PHE A 115 -15.99 7.49 0.17
C PHE A 115 -17.24 7.52 -0.73
N PRO A 116 -17.41 8.50 -1.64
CA PRO A 116 -18.65 8.64 -2.40
C PRO A 116 -18.92 7.53 -3.45
N VAL A 117 -17.97 6.63 -3.68
CA VAL A 117 -18.03 5.59 -4.73
C VAL A 117 -17.64 4.24 -4.15
N HIS A 118 -18.31 3.17 -4.58
CA HIS A 118 -17.93 1.81 -4.21
C HIS A 118 -16.72 1.33 -5.03
N ILE A 119 -15.84 0.54 -4.44
CA ILE A 119 -14.75 -0.13 -5.16
C ILE A 119 -15.24 -1.01 -6.33
N SER A 120 -16.49 -1.47 -6.31
CA SER A 120 -17.09 -2.21 -7.44
C SER A 120 -17.34 -1.36 -8.68
N ASP A 121 -17.43 -0.05 -8.50
CA ASP A 121 -17.84 0.90 -9.54
C ASP A 121 -16.63 1.63 -10.15
N VAL A 122 -15.41 1.35 -9.67
CA VAL A 122 -14.20 1.97 -10.21
C VAL A 122 -13.91 1.45 -11.64
N PRO A 123 -13.62 2.33 -12.62
CA PRO A 123 -13.49 1.95 -14.03
C PRO A 123 -12.39 0.94 -14.36
N SER A 124 -11.29 0.92 -13.59
CA SER A 124 -10.16 -0.01 -13.83
C SER A 124 -10.50 -1.48 -13.54
N LYS A 125 -11.63 -1.77 -12.86
CA LYS A 125 -12.09 -3.12 -12.49
C LYS A 125 -10.96 -3.97 -11.87
N PRO A 126 -10.43 -3.53 -10.71
CA PRO A 126 -9.22 -4.11 -10.15
C PRO A 126 -9.38 -5.59 -9.81
N THR A 127 -8.28 -6.32 -9.95
CA THR A 127 -8.15 -7.70 -9.46
C THR A 127 -7.55 -7.69 -8.06
N PHE A 128 -8.02 -8.59 -7.20
CA PHE A 128 -7.58 -8.68 -5.80
C PHE A 128 -6.93 -10.03 -5.54
N HIS A 129 -5.74 -10.00 -4.97
CA HIS A 129 -4.94 -11.17 -4.66
C HIS A 129 -4.60 -11.17 -3.18
N ASP A 130 -4.84 -12.29 -2.51
CA ASP A 130 -4.17 -12.56 -1.24
C ASP A 130 -2.72 -12.93 -1.55
N VAL A 131 -1.77 -12.35 -0.83
CA VAL A 131 -0.36 -12.67 -1.04
C VAL A 131 -0.08 -14.13 -0.65
N PRO A 132 0.63 -14.89 -1.50
CA PRO A 132 0.98 -16.27 -1.18
C PRO A 132 2.04 -16.34 -0.08
N SER A 133 2.14 -17.50 0.57
CA SER A 133 3.24 -17.81 1.50
C SER A 133 4.57 -18.06 0.78
N GLU A 134 4.49 -18.47 -0.48
CA GLU A 134 5.64 -18.72 -1.36
C GLU A 134 6.03 -17.43 -2.10
N GLU A 135 7.23 -17.45 -2.66
CA GLU A 135 7.70 -16.36 -3.51
C GLU A 135 6.91 -16.29 -4.84
N PHE A 136 6.59 -15.08 -5.29
CA PHE A 136 5.88 -14.83 -6.55
C PHE A 136 6.57 -13.74 -7.36
N GLN A 137 6.27 -13.68 -8.66
CA GLN A 137 6.92 -12.74 -9.59
C GLN A 137 5.98 -11.60 -9.98
N ILE A 138 6.54 -10.39 -10.05
CA ILE A 138 5.96 -9.25 -10.76
C ILE A 138 7.03 -8.70 -11.70
N GLY A 139 6.82 -8.87 -13.01
CA GLY A 139 7.83 -8.53 -14.00
C GLY A 139 9.12 -9.31 -13.76
N SER A 140 10.24 -8.59 -13.63
CA SER A 140 11.55 -9.15 -13.29
C SER A 140 11.85 -9.19 -11.78
N ALA A 141 10.91 -8.74 -10.94
CA ALA A 141 11.08 -8.72 -9.49
C ALA A 141 10.45 -9.93 -8.79
N SER A 142 11.22 -10.51 -7.89
CA SER A 142 10.84 -11.63 -7.02
C SER A 142 10.36 -11.11 -5.67
N ILE A 143 9.15 -11.49 -5.27
CA ILE A 143 8.47 -10.93 -4.09
C ILE A 143 8.15 -12.05 -3.11
N LEU A 144 8.63 -11.89 -1.88
CA LEU A 144 8.22 -12.72 -0.74
C LEU A 144 7.47 -11.86 0.26
N ALA A 145 6.25 -12.27 0.61
CA ALA A 145 5.48 -11.70 1.70
C ALA A 145 5.60 -12.61 2.93
N ALA A 146 5.85 -12.04 4.12
CA ALA A 146 5.93 -12.79 5.36
C ALA A 146 5.11 -12.11 6.47
N PRO A 147 4.37 -12.86 7.29
CA PRO A 147 3.65 -12.28 8.43
C PRO A 147 4.58 -11.53 9.38
N VAL A 148 4.13 -10.38 9.86
CA VAL A 148 4.81 -9.61 10.90
C VAL A 148 3.84 -9.35 12.06
N SER A 149 4.39 -9.15 13.26
CA SER A 149 3.62 -8.79 14.43
C SER A 149 3.10 -7.36 14.30
N HIS A 150 1.78 -7.22 14.20
CA HIS A 150 1.03 -5.96 14.26
C HIS A 150 -0.43 -6.28 14.57
N SER A 151 -1.23 -5.27 14.87
CA SER A 151 -2.68 -5.40 15.05
C SER A 151 -3.36 -5.78 13.73
N GLY A 152 -3.89 -7.01 13.67
CA GLY A 152 -4.56 -7.55 12.48
C GLY A 152 -3.62 -8.24 11.48
N PRO A 153 -4.16 -8.78 10.36
CA PRO A 153 -3.35 -9.42 9.32
C PRO A 153 -2.39 -8.41 8.69
N THR A 154 -1.09 -8.63 8.86
CA THR A 154 -0.02 -7.73 8.40
C THR A 154 1.14 -8.55 7.87
N VAL A 155 1.68 -8.13 6.73
CA VAL A 155 2.87 -8.72 6.11
C VAL A 155 3.95 -7.67 5.86
N GLY A 156 5.20 -8.12 5.94
CA GLY A 156 6.35 -7.44 5.36
C GLY A 156 6.65 -7.98 3.98
N TYR A 157 7.25 -7.16 3.12
CA TYR A 157 7.66 -7.57 1.78
C TYR A 157 9.18 -7.57 1.64
N ARG A 158 9.71 -8.62 1.01
CA ARG A 158 11.07 -8.66 0.48
C ARG A 158 11.00 -8.72 -1.03
N ILE A 159 11.54 -7.71 -1.70
CA ILE A 159 11.58 -7.58 -3.16
C ILE A 159 13.03 -7.75 -3.60
N THR A 160 13.29 -8.72 -4.48
CA THR A 160 14.62 -9.02 -5.00
C THR A 160 14.63 -8.95 -6.52
N GLU A 161 15.62 -8.27 -7.08
CA GLU A 161 15.85 -8.16 -8.52
C GLU A 161 17.35 -8.07 -8.78
N ASN A 162 17.88 -8.93 -9.64
CA ASN A 162 19.28 -8.93 -10.08
C ASN A 162 20.30 -8.84 -8.92
N GLY A 163 20.07 -9.63 -7.87
CA GLY A 163 20.92 -9.70 -6.68
C GLY A 163 20.80 -8.52 -5.71
N LYS A 164 19.94 -7.53 -6.00
CA LYS A 164 19.60 -6.44 -5.08
C LYS A 164 18.29 -6.77 -4.36
N THR A 165 18.23 -6.46 -3.07
CA THR A 165 17.05 -6.72 -2.25
C THR A 165 16.62 -5.47 -1.51
N LEU A 166 15.32 -5.21 -1.51
CA LEU A 166 14.65 -4.22 -0.68
C LEU A 166 13.69 -4.94 0.28
N ALA A 167 13.77 -4.62 1.56
CA ALA A 167 12.81 -5.05 2.56
C ALA A 167 11.91 -3.87 2.94
N TYR A 168 10.60 -4.10 2.97
CA TYR A 168 9.59 -3.12 3.32
C TYR A 168 8.75 -3.64 4.50
N LEU A 169 8.97 -3.02 5.66
CA LEU A 169 8.49 -3.43 6.98
C LEU A 169 8.06 -2.19 7.79
N PRO A 170 7.06 -1.42 7.33
CA PRO A 170 6.72 -0.13 7.93
C PRO A 170 6.21 -0.30 9.37
N ASP A 171 5.16 -1.10 9.54
CA ASP A 171 4.53 -1.37 10.82
C ASP A 171 4.90 -2.77 11.30
N HIS A 172 5.67 -2.86 12.39
CA HIS A 172 6.01 -4.10 13.04
C HIS A 172 6.32 -3.88 14.53
N GLU A 173 5.93 -4.84 15.36
CA GLU A 173 6.10 -4.81 16.80
C GLU A 173 6.96 -6.00 17.27
N PRO A 174 7.77 -5.86 18.32
CA PRO A 174 8.46 -7.00 18.92
C PRO A 174 7.49 -8.00 19.59
N VAL A 175 6.31 -7.56 20.03
CA VAL A 175 5.23 -8.36 20.62
C VAL A 175 3.89 -7.67 20.27
N ARG A 176 2.84 -8.42 19.92
CA ARG A 176 1.49 -7.84 19.72
C ARG A 176 1.06 -7.05 20.97
N GLY A 177 0.70 -5.78 20.78
CA GLY A 177 0.29 -4.85 21.84
C GLY A 177 -0.72 -5.42 22.85
N GLY A 178 -0.58 -4.97 24.11
CA GLY A 178 -1.43 -5.37 25.24
C GLY A 178 -2.84 -4.77 25.19
N ASP A 179 -3.61 -4.93 26.27
CA ASP A 179 -4.95 -4.35 26.37
C ASP A 179 -4.87 -2.81 26.25
N LEU A 180 -5.58 -2.23 25.26
CA LEU A 180 -5.62 -0.79 25.02
C LEU A 180 -6.03 0.03 26.26
N ARG A 181 -6.81 -0.57 27.17
CA ARG A 181 -7.23 0.07 28.43
C ARG A 181 -6.09 0.19 29.44
N GLU A 182 -5.05 -0.61 29.27
CA GLU A 182 -3.88 -0.70 30.16
C GLU A 182 -2.65 0.02 29.56
N MET A 183 -2.70 0.42 28.29
CA MET A 183 -1.61 1.10 27.60
C MET A 183 -1.62 2.62 27.85
N SER A 184 -0.45 3.22 28.10
CA SER A 184 -0.33 4.68 28.24
C SER A 184 -0.66 5.39 26.93
N PRO A 185 -1.33 6.56 26.91
CA PRO A 185 -1.75 7.24 25.67
C PRO A 185 -0.63 7.75 24.78
N GLY A 186 0.65 7.64 25.14
CA GLY A 186 1.77 8.21 24.38
C GLY A 186 2.00 7.62 22.98
N TRP A 187 1.17 6.66 22.55
CA TRP A 187 1.07 6.16 21.17
C TRP A 187 0.08 6.98 20.30
N ILE A 188 -0.67 7.90 20.91
CA ILE A 188 -1.50 8.94 20.29
C ILE A 188 -0.75 10.28 20.40
#